data_AF-A0A2S7DAD8-F1
#
_entry.id   AF-A0A2S7DAD8-F1
#
_cell.length_a   1.000
_cell.length_b   1.000
_cell.length_c   1.000
_cell.angle_alpha   90.00
_cell.angle_beta   90.00
_cell.angle_gamma   90.00
#
_symmetry.space_group_name_H-M   'P 1'
#
loop_
_entity.id
_entity.type
_entity.pdbx_description
1 polymer ?
#
loop_
_entity_poly.entity_id
_entity_poly.type
_entity_poly.pdbx_seq_one_letter_code
_entity_poly.pdbx_strand_id
1 'polypeptide(L)'
;MDKKTKGSWLIHHTNKLQGITNQAGYDKTFLAGKAGILLSAISSNNHATLNNDRLNVLAQAANINTTFELPKLIEVLKQQQLVDTANGGVAVLGVTTAKTLQHTADIFDALMPGASEVASIALAEKASIEPVLSGNVSTELADFYKLATPDIQRLMSDADQIGFVDAEDLGAGQRLLFNGNLFRRETTRKIKAVLDSLSSAEQIKLNELTDTLKKRACVSTDYATQLLGEPLFKKVAHRGFVWVP
;
A
#
# COMPACT_ATOMS: atom_id res chain seq x y z
N MET A 1 2.90 9.73 -13.29
CA MET A 1 2.27 8.66 -12.50
C MET A 1 0.80 8.99 -12.29
N ASP A 2 -0.11 8.02 -12.43
CA ASP A 2 -1.54 8.25 -12.19
C ASP A 2 -1.87 8.33 -10.68
N LYS A 3 -3.02 8.94 -10.34
CA LYS A 3 -3.42 9.16 -8.94
C LYS A 3 -3.61 7.87 -8.15
N LYS A 4 -4.08 6.80 -8.78
CA LYS A 4 -4.31 5.52 -8.09
C LYS A 4 -2.98 4.90 -7.68
N THR A 5 -2.00 4.90 -8.59
CA THR A 5 -0.64 4.42 -8.31
C THR A 5 0.03 5.25 -7.22
N LYS A 6 -0.08 6.59 -7.29
CA LYS A 6 0.42 7.49 -6.23
C LYS A 6 -0.21 7.18 -4.87
N GLY A 7 -1.53 7.01 -4.84
CA GLY A 7 -2.27 6.61 -3.64
C GLY A 7 -1.76 5.29 -3.05
N SER A 8 -1.50 4.29 -3.88
CA SER A 8 -0.93 3.02 -3.43
C SER A 8 0.44 3.18 -2.79
N TRP A 9 1.31 4.02 -3.37
CA TRP A 9 2.63 4.31 -2.81
C TRP A 9 2.56 5.06 -1.48
N LEU A 10 1.63 6.01 -1.34
CA LEU A 10 1.39 6.71 -0.08
C LEU A 10 1.00 5.76 1.05
N ILE A 11 0.10 4.80 0.77
CA ILE A 11 -0.29 3.77 1.73
C ILE A 11 0.91 2.84 2.04
N HIS A 12 1.66 2.44 1.01
CA HIS A 12 2.86 1.61 1.19
C HIS A 12 3.90 2.29 2.09
N HIS A 13 4.27 3.54 1.80
CA HIS A 13 5.20 4.31 2.62
C HIS A 13 4.68 4.50 4.04
N THR A 14 3.40 4.82 4.21
CA THR A 14 2.79 4.94 5.54
C THR A 14 2.87 3.65 6.34
N ASN A 15 2.67 2.49 5.72
CA ASN A 15 2.82 1.20 6.40
C ASN A 15 4.26 0.95 6.85
N LYS A 16 5.26 1.36 6.06
CA LYS A 16 6.67 1.29 6.46
C LYS A 16 7.01 2.28 7.58
N LEU A 17 6.51 3.51 7.46
CA LEU A 17 6.71 4.60 8.43
C LEU A 17 6.06 4.30 9.80
N GLN A 18 5.04 3.45 9.87
CA GLN A 18 4.44 3.03 11.14
C GLN A 18 5.40 2.18 11.99
N GLY A 19 6.41 1.55 11.38
CA GLY A 19 7.41 0.74 12.07
C GLY A 19 8.61 1.53 12.60
N ILE A 20 8.69 2.84 12.32
CA ILE A 20 9.85 3.67 12.71
C ILE A 20 9.47 4.71 13.76
N THR A 21 10.41 5.00 14.65
CA THR A 21 10.21 5.91 15.79
C THR A 21 10.14 7.38 15.39
N ASN A 22 10.79 7.77 14.28
CA ASN A 22 10.85 9.15 13.82
C ASN A 22 10.45 9.24 12.34
N GLN A 23 9.35 9.95 12.05
CA GLN A 23 8.86 10.18 10.69
C GLN A 23 9.31 11.53 10.10
N ALA A 24 10.26 12.22 10.73
CA ALA A 24 10.72 13.53 10.31
C ALA A 24 11.08 13.57 8.81
N GLY A 25 10.45 14.50 8.09
CA GLY A 25 10.64 14.66 6.65
C GLY A 25 9.62 13.90 5.79
N TYR A 26 8.73 13.10 6.39
CA TYR A 26 7.65 12.39 5.71
C TYR A 26 6.28 12.64 6.36
N ASP A 27 6.11 13.76 7.04
CA ASP A 27 4.91 14.06 7.83
C ASP A 27 3.65 14.13 6.96
N LYS A 28 3.73 14.69 5.74
CA LYS A 28 2.57 14.80 4.84
C LYS A 28 2.25 13.46 4.20
N THR A 29 3.27 12.67 3.89
CA THR A 29 3.17 11.29 3.41
C THR A 29 2.43 10.44 4.42
N PHE A 30 2.86 10.51 5.69
CA PHE A 30 2.27 9.78 6.79
C PHE A 30 0.83 10.23 7.05
N LEU A 31 0.58 11.53 7.12
CA LEU A 31 -0.74 12.09 7.35
C LEU A 31 -1.73 11.71 6.24
N ALA A 32 -1.33 11.87 4.97
CA ALA A 32 -2.17 11.53 3.83
C ALA A 32 -2.47 10.03 3.78
N GLY A 33 -1.46 9.19 3.98
CA GLY A 33 -1.66 7.74 3.96
C GLY A 33 -2.51 7.26 5.14
N LYS A 34 -2.32 7.77 6.36
CA LYS A 34 -3.20 7.47 7.50
C LYS A 34 -4.64 7.91 7.25
N ALA A 35 -4.85 9.08 6.64
CA ALA A 35 -6.18 9.54 6.24
C ALA A 35 -6.80 8.61 5.19
N GLY A 36 -6.01 8.15 4.21
CA GLY A 36 -6.42 7.17 3.22
C GLY A 36 -6.78 5.80 3.80
N ILE A 37 -5.99 5.29 4.75
CA ILE A 37 -6.26 4.04 5.47
C ILE A 37 -7.58 4.15 6.26
N LEU A 38 -7.74 5.25 7.01
CA LEU A 38 -8.97 5.51 7.76
C LEU A 38 -10.18 5.58 6.83
N LEU A 39 -10.07 6.34 5.73
CA LEU A 39 -11.13 6.49 4.73
C LEU A 39 -11.52 5.15 4.12
N SER A 40 -10.55 4.28 3.84
CA SER A 40 -10.79 2.91 3.38
C SER A 40 -11.59 2.10 4.40
N ALA A 41 -11.17 2.14 5.67
CA ALA A 41 -11.83 1.42 6.75
C ALA A 41 -13.29 1.86 6.93
N ILE A 42 -13.54 3.17 6.94
CA ILE A 42 -14.89 3.72 7.17
C ILE A 42 -15.80 3.62 5.94
N SER A 43 -15.26 3.67 4.72
CA SER A 43 -16.04 3.57 3.47
C SER A 43 -16.40 2.13 3.08
N SER A 44 -15.69 1.13 3.61
CA SER A 44 -16.02 -0.29 3.41
C SER A 44 -17.30 -0.74 4.12
N ASN A 45 -17.88 0.12 4.97
CA ASN A 45 -19.14 -0.15 5.66
C ASN A 45 -20.33 0.29 4.80
N ASN A 46 -21.33 -0.58 4.66
CA ASN A 46 -22.56 -0.27 3.89
C ASN A 46 -23.46 0.80 4.54
N HIS A 47 -23.03 1.40 5.65
CA HIS A 47 -23.75 2.48 6.31
C HIS A 47 -23.13 3.82 5.94
N ALA A 48 -23.96 4.73 5.43
CA ALA A 48 -23.54 6.09 5.09
C ALA A 48 -23.11 6.92 6.32
N THR A 49 -23.45 6.46 7.53
CA THR A 49 -23.13 7.14 8.79
C THR A 49 -22.63 6.12 9.82
N LEU A 50 -21.55 6.48 10.52
CA LEU A 50 -20.91 5.69 11.56
C LEU A 50 -21.00 6.44 12.89
N ASN A 51 -21.42 5.76 13.95
CA ASN A 51 -21.34 6.32 15.29
C ASN A 51 -19.89 6.34 15.82
N ASN A 52 -19.65 7.08 16.89
CA ASN A 52 -18.32 7.26 17.47
C ASN A 52 -17.67 5.95 17.94
N ASP A 53 -18.45 5.04 18.53
CA ASP A 53 -17.93 3.75 19.00
C ASP A 53 -17.37 2.92 17.84
N ARG A 54 -18.13 2.84 16.74
CA ARG A 54 -17.71 2.08 15.56
C ARG A 54 -16.56 2.75 14.83
N LEU A 55 -16.53 4.09 14.78
CA LEU A 55 -15.40 4.85 14.25
C LEU A 55 -14.11 4.53 15.02
N ASN A 56 -14.17 4.52 16.35
CA ASN A 56 -13.02 4.19 17.20
C ASN A 56 -12.51 2.77 16.96
N VAL A 57 -13.41 1.78 16.85
CA VAL A 57 -13.03 0.38 16.55
C VAL A 57 -12.33 0.27 15.19
N LEU A 58 -12.87 0.93 14.15
CA LEU A 58 -12.28 0.91 12.81
C LEU A 58 -10.91 1.61 12.77
N ALA A 59 -10.77 2.73 13.50
CA ALA A 59 -9.50 3.45 13.63
C ALA A 59 -8.44 2.59 14.33
N GLN A 60 -8.79 1.93 15.45
CA GLN A 60 -7.89 1.03 16.16
C GLN A 60 -7.45 -0.16 15.29
N ALA A 61 -8.38 -0.77 14.55
CA ALA A 61 -8.07 -1.84 13.61
C ALA A 61 -7.14 -1.40 12.48
N ALA A 62 -7.17 -0.11 12.11
CA ALA A 62 -6.27 0.54 11.17
C ALA A 62 -4.94 1.01 11.81
N ASN A 63 -4.66 0.62 13.05
CA ASN A 63 -3.50 1.05 13.83
C ASN A 63 -3.41 2.58 13.98
N ILE A 64 -4.56 3.24 14.18
CA ILE A 64 -4.67 4.69 14.41
C ILE A 64 -4.96 4.95 15.89
N ASN A 65 -4.19 5.85 16.49
CA ASN A 65 -4.42 6.34 17.83
C ASN A 65 -5.68 7.22 17.86
N THR A 66 -6.70 6.77 18.58
CA THR A 66 -8.01 7.44 18.65
C THR A 66 -7.97 8.78 19.40
N THR A 67 -6.98 8.99 20.25
CA THR A 67 -6.86 10.20 21.08
C THR A 67 -6.10 11.31 20.36
N PHE A 68 -4.97 10.98 19.73
CA PHE A 68 -4.06 11.96 19.15
C PHE A 68 -4.15 12.07 17.63
N GLU A 69 -4.34 10.96 16.92
CA GLU A 69 -4.32 10.95 15.45
C GLU A 69 -5.73 11.13 14.87
N LEU A 70 -6.71 10.35 15.36
CA LEU A 70 -8.05 10.30 14.78
C LEU A 70 -8.72 11.69 14.64
N PRO A 71 -8.69 12.60 15.63
CA PRO A 71 -9.30 13.92 15.47
C PRO A 71 -8.72 14.69 14.28
N LYS A 72 -7.39 14.64 14.10
CA LYS A 72 -6.72 15.32 12.99
C LYS A 72 -7.03 14.66 11.65
N LEU A 73 -7.12 13.33 11.60
CA LEU A 73 -7.47 12.61 10.38
C LEU A 73 -8.90 12.94 9.92
N ILE A 74 -9.85 13.02 10.85
CA ILE A 74 -11.22 13.45 10.54
C ILE A 74 -11.25 14.89 10.05
N GLU A 75 -10.48 15.80 10.65
CA GLU A 75 -10.35 17.19 10.20
C GLU A 75 -9.86 17.25 8.74
N VAL A 76 -8.80 16.50 8.40
CA VAL A 76 -8.24 16.46 7.04
C VAL A 76 -9.25 15.89 6.04
N LEU A 77 -9.93 14.79 6.39
CA LEU A 77 -10.94 14.19 5.52
C LEU A 77 -12.14 15.14 5.32
N LYS A 78 -12.52 15.90 6.34
CA LYS A 78 -13.59 16.89 6.27
C LYS A 78 -13.21 18.08 5.39
N GLN A 79 -11.98 18.57 5.49
CA GLN A 79 -11.46 19.64 4.62
C GLN A 79 -11.50 19.23 3.13
N GLN A 80 -11.31 17.95 2.83
CA GLN A 80 -11.42 17.40 1.49
C GLN A 80 -12.85 17.00 1.08
N GLN A 81 -13.86 17.32 1.91
CA GLN A 81 -15.26 17.00 1.67
C GLN A 81 -15.54 15.49 1.47
N LEU A 82 -14.73 14.63 2.10
CA LEU A 82 -14.86 13.18 2.03
C LEU A 82 -15.70 12.62 3.18
N VAL A 83 -15.78 13.38 4.26
CA VAL A 83 -16.62 13.08 5.43
C VAL A 83 -17.30 14.35 5.93
N ASP A 84 -18.44 14.16 6.60
CA ASP A 84 -19.07 15.17 7.43
C ASP A 84 -19.20 14.67 8.87
N THR A 85 -19.22 15.59 9.83
CA THR A 85 -19.26 15.30 11.27
C THR A 85 -20.55 15.87 11.87
N ALA A 86 -21.35 15.02 12.50
CA ALA A 86 -22.52 15.45 13.27
C ALA A 86 -22.36 15.06 14.75
N ASN A 87 -23.20 15.62 15.63
CA ASN A 87 -23.22 15.29 17.06
C ASN A 87 -23.60 13.81 17.26
N GLY A 88 -22.62 12.91 17.18
CA GLY A 88 -22.80 11.47 17.38
C GLY A 88 -22.10 10.57 16.36
N GLY A 89 -21.48 11.12 15.32
CA GLY A 89 -20.82 10.28 14.31
C GLY A 89 -20.26 11.00 13.09
N VAL A 90 -19.77 10.19 12.15
CA VAL A 90 -19.16 10.61 10.89
C VAL A 90 -19.96 10.04 9.73
N ALA A 91 -20.37 10.89 8.79
CA ALA A 91 -20.98 10.49 7.54
C ALA A 91 -19.93 10.44 6.43
N VAL A 92 -19.90 9.37 5.65
CA VAL A 92 -18.96 9.21 4.52
C VAL A 92 -19.62 9.71 3.24
N LEU A 93 -18.99 10.66 2.55
CA LEU A 93 -19.60 11.39 1.44
C LEU A 93 -19.19 10.82 0.09
N GLY A 94 -20.04 9.96 -0.50
CA GLY A 94 -19.88 9.53 -1.90
C GLY A 94 -18.58 8.79 -2.22
N VAL A 95 -17.88 8.27 -1.21
CA VAL A 95 -16.62 7.57 -1.37
C VAL A 95 -16.87 6.09 -1.60
N THR A 96 -16.37 5.56 -2.71
CA THR A 96 -16.26 4.12 -2.93
C THR A 96 -14.85 3.66 -2.58
N THR A 97 -14.71 2.43 -2.11
CA THR A 97 -13.38 1.83 -1.83
C THR A 97 -12.44 1.89 -3.04
N ALA A 98 -13.01 1.89 -4.27
CA ALA A 98 -12.25 2.01 -5.51
C ALA A 98 -11.61 3.40 -5.72
N LYS A 99 -12.21 4.47 -5.19
CA LYS A 99 -11.71 5.85 -5.30
C LYS A 99 -10.83 6.28 -4.13
N THR A 100 -10.79 5.52 -3.03
CA THR A 100 -10.00 5.85 -1.83
C THR A 100 -8.54 6.16 -2.15
N LEU A 101 -7.89 5.38 -3.03
CA LEU A 101 -6.49 5.64 -3.41
C LEU A 101 -6.31 6.98 -4.13
N GLN A 102 -7.27 7.36 -4.97
CA GLN A 102 -7.23 8.65 -5.67
C GLN A 102 -7.40 9.80 -4.66
N HIS A 103 -8.33 9.65 -3.72
CA HIS A 103 -8.50 10.62 -2.63
C HIS A 103 -7.27 10.73 -1.72
N THR A 104 -6.57 9.62 -1.43
CA THR A 104 -5.29 9.65 -0.71
C THR A 104 -4.26 10.52 -1.44
N ALA A 105 -4.17 10.39 -2.77
CA ALA A 105 -3.29 11.22 -3.57
C ALA A 105 -3.71 12.70 -3.56
N ASP A 106 -5.02 12.97 -3.64
CA ASP A 106 -5.58 14.33 -3.57
C ASP A 106 -5.30 14.99 -2.22
N ILE A 107 -5.48 14.25 -1.11
CA ILE A 107 -5.12 14.71 0.24
C ILE A 107 -3.64 15.06 0.31
N PHE A 108 -2.77 14.18 -0.18
CA PHE A 108 -1.33 14.42 -0.18
C PHE A 108 -0.96 15.68 -0.95
N ASP A 109 -1.53 15.88 -2.14
CA ASP A 109 -1.29 17.09 -2.95
C ASP A 109 -1.82 18.36 -2.27
N ALA A 110 -2.98 18.29 -1.64
CA ALA A 110 -3.56 19.41 -0.89
C ALA A 110 -2.74 19.79 0.36
N LEU A 111 -1.99 18.84 0.93
CA LEU A 111 -1.11 19.08 2.07
C LEU A 111 0.20 19.81 1.70
N MET A 112 0.45 20.06 0.41
CA MET A 112 1.65 20.71 -0.13
C MET A 112 2.93 20.05 0.39
N PRO A 113 3.21 18.80 -0.05
CA PRO A 113 4.29 18.00 0.49
C PRO A 113 5.66 18.54 0.06
N GLY A 114 6.68 18.25 0.86
CA GLY A 114 8.05 18.64 0.56
C GLY A 114 8.60 17.90 -0.67
N ALA A 115 9.64 18.47 -1.30
CA ALA A 115 10.27 17.86 -2.47
C ALA A 115 10.77 16.42 -2.20
N SER A 116 11.32 16.17 -1.00
CA SER A 116 11.80 14.83 -0.60
C SER A 116 10.68 13.80 -0.50
N GLU A 117 9.49 14.21 -0.05
CA GLU A 117 8.32 13.33 0.04
C GLU A 117 7.78 12.95 -1.34
N VAL A 118 7.78 13.91 -2.27
CA VAL A 118 7.36 13.64 -3.65
C VAL A 118 8.41 12.76 -4.35
N ALA A 119 9.69 13.03 -4.12
CA ALA A 119 10.80 12.28 -4.70
C ALA A 119 10.87 10.84 -4.20
N SER A 120 10.55 10.56 -2.92
CA SER A 120 10.56 9.19 -2.38
C SER A 120 9.50 8.31 -3.04
N ILE A 121 8.31 8.86 -3.29
CA ILE A 121 7.24 8.17 -4.02
C ILE A 121 7.68 7.90 -5.48
N ALA A 122 8.34 8.87 -6.12
CA ALA A 122 8.83 8.72 -7.48
C ALA A 122 9.95 7.68 -7.60
N LEU A 123 10.85 7.63 -6.62
CA LEU A 123 11.88 6.60 -6.49
C LEU A 123 11.24 5.21 -6.44
N ALA A 124 10.24 5.03 -5.56
CA ALA A 124 9.54 3.76 -5.41
C ALA A 124 8.84 3.32 -6.70
N GLU A 125 8.18 4.24 -7.40
CA GLU A 125 7.56 3.93 -8.70
C GLU A 125 8.60 3.52 -9.74
N LYS A 126 9.72 4.26 -9.88
CA LYS A 126 10.81 3.92 -10.80
C LYS A 126 11.38 2.53 -10.51
N ALA A 127 11.77 2.28 -9.27
CA ALA A 127 12.32 0.99 -8.81
C ALA A 127 11.30 -0.17 -8.92
N SER A 128 10.00 0.14 -9.03
CA SER A 128 8.94 -0.86 -9.26
C SER A 128 8.65 -1.17 -10.73
N ILE A 129 9.17 -0.38 -11.66
CA ILE A 129 9.05 -0.61 -13.11
C ILE A 129 10.23 -1.46 -13.58
N GLU A 130 11.43 -1.14 -13.11
CA GLU A 130 12.66 -1.87 -13.40
C GLU A 130 13.67 -1.65 -12.27
N PRO A 131 14.69 -2.53 -12.13
CA PRO A 131 15.79 -2.27 -11.21
C PRO A 131 16.60 -1.06 -11.71
N VAL A 132 16.93 -0.13 -10.81
CA VAL A 132 17.65 1.11 -11.13
C VAL A 132 18.95 1.21 -10.33
N LEU A 133 19.99 1.78 -10.94
CA LEU A 133 21.24 2.05 -10.23
C LEU A 133 21.09 3.26 -9.31
N SER A 134 21.47 3.10 -8.05
CA SER A 134 21.34 4.11 -6.99
C SER A 134 21.99 5.45 -7.38
N GLY A 135 23.20 5.41 -7.97
CA GLY A 135 23.89 6.62 -8.42
C GLY A 135 23.12 7.40 -9.48
N ASN A 136 22.64 6.72 -10.52
CA ASN A 136 21.93 7.35 -11.62
C ASN A 136 20.58 7.95 -11.16
N VAL A 137 19.80 7.17 -10.41
CA VAL A 137 18.48 7.63 -9.95
C VAL A 137 18.61 8.74 -8.90
N SER A 138 19.66 8.73 -8.08
CA SER A 138 19.95 9.80 -7.12
C SER A 138 20.19 11.13 -7.85
N THR A 139 21.05 11.16 -8.87
CA THR A 139 21.29 12.36 -9.68
C THR A 139 20.02 12.83 -10.37
N GLU A 140 19.28 11.91 -11.01
CA GLU A 140 18.03 12.25 -11.70
C GLU A 140 16.99 12.88 -10.76
N LEU A 141 16.79 12.30 -9.57
CA LEU A 141 15.84 12.81 -8.59
C LEU A 141 16.29 14.15 -8.00
N ALA A 142 17.59 14.32 -7.73
CA ALA A 142 18.13 15.57 -7.23
C ALA A 142 17.86 16.73 -8.21
N ASP A 143 18.12 16.50 -9.50
CA ASP A 143 17.89 17.50 -10.54
C ASP A 143 16.40 17.80 -10.75
N PHE A 144 15.57 16.75 -10.86
CA PHE A 144 14.15 16.92 -11.16
C PHE A 144 13.38 17.59 -10.01
N TYR A 145 13.66 17.19 -8.77
CA TYR A 145 13.00 17.72 -7.58
C TYR A 145 13.74 18.88 -6.91
N LYS A 146 14.88 19.30 -7.49
CA LYS A 146 15.73 20.40 -6.99
C LYS A 146 16.16 20.18 -5.54
N LEU A 147 16.58 18.94 -5.22
CA LEU A 147 17.03 18.58 -3.88
C LEU A 147 18.50 18.94 -3.69
N ALA A 148 18.84 19.51 -2.54
CA ALA A 148 20.23 19.71 -2.17
C ALA A 148 20.91 18.37 -1.88
N THR A 149 22.24 18.31 -1.99
CA THR A 149 23.03 17.09 -1.74
C THR A 149 22.70 16.40 -0.41
N PRO A 150 22.56 17.11 0.73
CA PRO A 150 22.19 16.47 1.98
C PRO A 150 20.80 15.84 1.96
N ASP A 151 19.85 16.45 1.24
CA ASP A 151 18.46 15.99 1.19
C ASP A 151 18.32 14.73 0.34
N ILE A 152 18.98 14.67 -0.83
CA ILE A 152 18.98 13.47 -1.65
C ILE A 152 19.74 12.32 -0.96
N GLN A 153 20.87 12.62 -0.30
CA GLN A 153 21.60 11.59 0.46
C GLN A 153 20.75 11.01 1.59
N ARG A 154 20.03 11.88 2.32
CA ARG A 154 19.08 11.44 3.35
C ARG A 154 17.97 10.61 2.73
N LEU A 155 17.33 11.06 1.65
CA LEU A 155 16.26 10.33 0.97
C LEU A 155 16.73 8.93 0.54
N MET A 156 17.89 8.81 -0.08
CA MET A 156 18.41 7.51 -0.53
C MET A 156 18.74 6.59 0.65
N SER A 157 19.24 7.14 1.76
CA SER A 157 19.47 6.38 3.00
C SER A 157 18.15 5.92 3.62
N ASP A 158 17.18 6.82 3.73
CA ASP A 158 15.86 6.54 4.29
C ASP A 158 15.11 5.51 3.45
N ALA A 159 15.20 5.59 2.12
CA ALA A 159 14.51 4.68 1.22
C ALA A 159 14.96 3.22 1.40
N ASP A 160 16.24 3.01 1.69
CA ASP A 160 16.83 1.71 2.04
C ASP A 160 16.44 1.30 3.48
N GLN A 161 16.72 2.15 4.47
CA GLN A 161 16.52 1.83 5.89
C GLN A 161 15.06 1.65 6.30
N ILE A 162 14.16 2.47 5.76
CA ILE A 162 12.71 2.38 6.01
C ILE A 162 12.09 1.29 5.11
N GLY A 163 12.77 0.90 4.02
CA GLY A 163 12.31 -0.10 3.07
C GLY A 163 11.21 0.42 2.14
N PHE A 164 11.36 1.66 1.65
CA PHE A 164 10.56 2.18 0.54
C PHE A 164 10.92 1.48 -0.78
N VAL A 165 12.19 1.10 -0.92
CA VAL A 165 12.74 0.25 -1.97
C VAL A 165 13.58 -0.85 -1.32
N ASP A 166 13.79 -1.94 -2.05
CA ASP A 166 14.79 -2.94 -1.73
C ASP A 166 16.11 -2.59 -2.43
N ALA A 167 17.23 -2.93 -1.81
CA ALA A 167 18.56 -2.63 -2.32
C ALA A 167 19.45 -3.89 -2.32
N GLU A 168 20.26 -4.04 -3.37
CA GLU A 168 21.30 -5.07 -3.47
C GLU A 168 22.65 -4.42 -3.79
N ASP A 169 23.69 -4.84 -3.09
CA ASP A 169 25.05 -4.36 -3.32
C ASP A 169 25.68 -5.14 -4.49
N LEU A 170 26.07 -4.43 -5.54
CA LEU A 170 26.71 -5.01 -6.73
C LEU A 170 28.25 -5.05 -6.58
N GLY A 171 28.79 -4.55 -5.47
CA GLY A 171 30.21 -4.32 -5.29
C GLY A 171 30.67 -2.99 -5.90
N ALA A 172 31.92 -2.61 -5.60
CA ALA A 172 32.55 -1.37 -6.08
C ALA A 172 31.77 -0.07 -5.77
N GLY A 173 30.95 -0.07 -4.70
CA GLY A 173 30.15 1.09 -4.29
C GLY A 173 28.89 1.32 -5.13
N GLN A 174 28.50 0.36 -5.97
CA GLN A 174 27.25 0.43 -6.73
C GLN A 174 26.16 -0.37 -6.04
N ARG A 175 24.96 0.22 -5.97
CA ARG A 175 23.76 -0.43 -5.44
C ARG A 175 22.67 -0.45 -6.48
N LEU A 176 22.01 -1.60 -6.61
CA LEU A 176 20.82 -1.77 -7.42
C LEU A 176 19.59 -1.62 -6.53
N LEU A 177 18.65 -0.77 -6.92
CA LEU A 177 17.40 -0.53 -6.21
C LEU A 177 16.25 -1.12 -7.00
N PHE A 178 15.35 -1.82 -6.33
CA PHE A 178 14.17 -2.42 -6.95
C PHE A 178 13.03 -2.50 -5.94
N ASN A 179 11.84 -2.88 -6.38
CA ASN A 179 10.77 -3.27 -5.47
C ASN A 179 10.65 -4.81 -5.48
N GLY A 180 10.59 -5.49 -4.34
CA GLY A 180 10.41 -6.94 -4.28
C GLY A 180 9.14 -7.43 -4.99
N ASN A 181 8.14 -6.55 -5.19
CA ASN A 181 6.95 -6.83 -6.01
C ASN A 181 7.13 -6.55 -7.50
N LEU A 182 8.26 -6.00 -7.95
CA LEU A 182 8.64 -5.86 -9.36
C LEU A 182 8.59 -7.23 -10.05
N PHE A 183 9.12 -8.26 -9.37
CA PHE A 183 9.02 -9.66 -9.81
C PHE A 183 7.59 -10.23 -9.74
N ARG A 184 6.65 -9.53 -9.08
CA ARG A 184 5.21 -9.89 -8.98
C ARG A 184 4.32 -9.16 -9.99
N ARG A 185 4.74 -8.07 -10.63
CA ARG A 185 3.94 -7.37 -11.67
C ARG A 185 3.73 -8.26 -12.90
N GLU A 186 4.77 -9.00 -13.32
CA GLU A 186 4.67 -10.13 -14.26
C GLU A 186 3.69 -11.21 -13.77
N THR A 187 3.67 -11.47 -12.46
CA THR A 187 2.80 -12.45 -11.81
C THR A 187 1.33 -12.04 -11.83
N THR A 188 0.97 -10.75 -11.84
CA THR A 188 -0.45 -10.34 -11.90
C THR A 188 -1.08 -10.62 -13.28
N ARG A 189 -0.32 -10.41 -14.37
CA ARG A 189 -0.75 -10.85 -15.72
C ARG A 189 -0.81 -12.38 -15.82
N LYS A 190 0.16 -13.09 -15.23
CA LYS A 190 0.18 -14.57 -15.19
C LYS A 190 -0.95 -15.14 -14.33
N ILE A 191 -1.25 -14.56 -13.17
CA ILE A 191 -2.38 -14.93 -12.30
C ILE A 191 -3.69 -14.71 -13.05
N LYS A 192 -3.86 -13.56 -13.72
CA LYS A 192 -5.05 -13.30 -14.52
C LYS A 192 -5.18 -14.31 -15.67
N ALA A 193 -4.11 -14.58 -16.41
CA ALA A 193 -4.13 -15.60 -17.46
C ALA A 193 -4.40 -17.01 -16.93
N VAL A 194 -3.93 -17.35 -15.72
CA VAL A 194 -4.22 -18.62 -15.06
C VAL A 194 -5.69 -18.68 -14.67
N LEU A 195 -6.23 -17.66 -14.00
CA LEU A 195 -7.64 -17.56 -13.63
C LEU A 195 -8.57 -17.61 -14.86
N ASP A 196 -8.19 -16.95 -15.95
CA ASP A 196 -8.90 -16.94 -17.23
C ASP A 196 -8.79 -18.31 -17.95
N SER A 197 -7.78 -19.12 -17.62
CA SER A 197 -7.58 -20.48 -18.16
C SER A 197 -8.24 -21.59 -17.31
N LEU A 198 -8.81 -21.25 -16.15
CA LEU A 198 -9.50 -22.22 -15.30
C LEU A 198 -10.88 -22.53 -15.88
N SER A 199 -11.22 -23.81 -15.95
CA SER A 199 -12.59 -24.24 -16.17
C SER A 199 -13.49 -23.80 -15.00
N SER A 200 -14.79 -23.71 -15.24
CA SER A 200 -15.77 -23.35 -14.20
C SER A 200 -15.69 -24.28 -12.97
N ALA A 201 -15.35 -25.56 -13.17
CA ALA A 201 -15.14 -26.52 -12.09
C ALA A 201 -13.86 -26.25 -11.27
N GLU A 202 -12.76 -25.85 -11.92
CA GLU A 202 -11.51 -25.47 -11.22
C GLU A 202 -11.67 -24.16 -10.44
N GLN A 203 -12.46 -23.21 -10.97
CA GLN A 203 -12.72 -21.93 -10.33
C GLN A 203 -13.56 -22.07 -9.05
N ILE A 204 -14.53 -23.00 -9.03
CA ILE A 204 -15.32 -23.32 -7.83
C ILE A 204 -14.40 -23.83 -6.70
N LYS A 205 -13.49 -24.77 -7.00
CA LYS A 205 -12.55 -25.33 -6.02
C LYS A 205 -11.57 -24.29 -5.49
N LEU A 206 -11.12 -23.37 -6.33
CA LEU A 206 -10.22 -22.29 -5.92
C LEU A 206 -10.93 -21.28 -4.99
N ASN A 207 -12.20 -20.97 -5.26
CA ASN A 207 -13.00 -20.12 -4.40
C ASN A 207 -13.26 -20.77 -3.04
N GLU A 208 -13.54 -22.08 -3.02
CA GLU A 208 -13.72 -22.87 -1.79
C GLU A 208 -12.46 -22.89 -0.91
N LEU A 209 -11.29 -23.06 -1.53
CA LEU A 209 -10.01 -22.96 -0.83
C LEU A 209 -9.77 -21.55 -0.28
N THR A 210 -10.08 -20.52 -1.07
CA THR A 210 -9.94 -19.11 -0.68
C THR A 210 -10.83 -18.76 0.51
N ASP A 211 -12.07 -19.26 0.53
CA ASP A 211 -12.99 -19.04 1.63
C ASP A 211 -12.59 -19.83 2.89
N THR A 212 -11.94 -20.99 2.72
CA THR A 212 -11.36 -21.73 3.83
C THR A 212 -10.17 -20.99 4.44
N LEU A 213 -9.29 -20.41 3.62
CA LEU A 213 -8.18 -19.57 4.05
C LEU A 213 -8.64 -18.31 4.80
N LYS A 214 -9.69 -17.64 4.32
CA LYS A 214 -10.30 -16.50 5.03
C LYS A 214 -10.79 -16.87 6.42
N LYS A 215 -11.22 -18.13 6.63
CA LYS A 215 -11.73 -18.62 7.91
C LYS A 215 -10.64 -19.15 8.85
N ARG A 216 -9.52 -19.65 8.32
CA ARG A 216 -8.52 -20.40 9.10
C ARG A 216 -7.11 -19.81 9.09
N ALA A 217 -6.91 -18.68 8.42
CA ALA A 217 -5.63 -17.97 8.23
C ALA A 217 -4.53 -18.77 7.49
N CYS A 218 -4.45 -20.08 7.67
CA CYS A 218 -3.63 -21.01 6.91
C CYS A 218 -4.32 -22.38 6.76
N VAL A 219 -3.86 -23.17 5.78
CA VAL A 219 -4.26 -24.58 5.59
C VAL A 219 -3.02 -25.37 5.16
N SER A 220 -2.97 -26.65 5.47
CA SER A 220 -1.83 -27.50 5.08
C SER A 220 -1.79 -27.75 3.57
N THR A 221 -0.59 -28.04 3.06
CA THR A 221 -0.37 -28.41 1.65
C THR A 221 -1.14 -29.66 1.25
N ASP A 222 -1.26 -30.64 2.15
CA ASP A 222 -2.01 -31.87 1.91
C ASP A 222 -3.51 -31.58 1.73
N TYR A 223 -4.06 -30.72 2.58
CA TYR A 223 -5.46 -30.29 2.47
C TYR A 223 -5.73 -29.53 1.17
N ALA A 224 -4.85 -28.58 0.82
CA ALA A 224 -4.95 -27.84 -0.44
C ALA A 224 -4.82 -28.76 -1.67
N THR A 225 -3.95 -29.77 -1.60
CA THR A 225 -3.76 -30.74 -2.70
C THR A 225 -4.96 -31.66 -2.86
N GLN A 226 -5.58 -32.11 -1.76
CA GLN A 226 -6.81 -32.91 -1.81
C GLN A 226 -7.99 -32.12 -2.37
N LEU A 227 -8.13 -30.85 -1.99
CA LEU A 227 -9.24 -30.00 -2.43
C LEU A 227 -9.13 -29.61 -3.91
N LEU A 228 -7.94 -29.15 -4.33
CA LEU A 228 -7.72 -28.70 -5.70
C LEU A 228 -7.48 -29.87 -6.67
N GLY A 229 -6.92 -30.97 -6.19
CA GLY A 229 -6.34 -32.03 -7.01
C GLY A 229 -4.94 -31.66 -7.50
N GLU A 230 -4.08 -32.66 -7.69
CA GLU A 230 -2.66 -32.46 -8.02
C GLU A 230 -2.41 -31.57 -9.27
N PRO A 231 -3.18 -31.67 -10.37
CA PRO A 231 -2.97 -30.82 -11.55
C PRO A 231 -3.26 -29.33 -11.28
N LEU A 232 -4.35 -29.03 -10.57
CA LEU A 232 -4.74 -27.65 -10.25
C LEU A 232 -3.86 -27.08 -9.13
N PHE A 233 -3.50 -27.90 -8.14
CA PHE A 233 -2.54 -27.53 -7.11
C PHE A 233 -1.20 -27.14 -7.71
N LYS A 234 -0.63 -27.93 -8.64
CA LYS A 234 0.61 -27.58 -9.34
C LYS A 234 0.49 -26.27 -10.15
N LYS A 235 -0.64 -26.02 -10.81
CA LYS A 235 -0.88 -24.73 -11.52
C LYS A 235 -0.87 -23.52 -10.58
N VAL A 236 -1.40 -23.66 -9.37
CA VAL A 236 -1.59 -22.57 -8.39
C VAL A 236 -0.38 -22.39 -7.46
N ALA A 237 0.24 -23.49 -7.01
CA ALA A 237 1.35 -23.49 -6.04
C ALA A 237 2.69 -23.06 -6.66
N HIS A 238 2.95 -23.42 -7.92
CA HIS A 238 4.28 -23.25 -8.52
C HIS A 238 4.65 -21.78 -8.84
N ARG A 239 3.73 -20.82 -8.68
CA ARG A 239 3.89 -19.45 -9.23
C ARG A 239 3.32 -18.30 -8.38
N GLY A 240 3.20 -18.43 -7.06
CA GLY A 240 3.09 -17.25 -6.17
C GLY A 240 2.08 -17.27 -5.03
N PHE A 241 1.38 -18.38 -4.77
CA PHE A 241 0.75 -18.56 -3.46
C PHE A 241 1.82 -19.12 -2.52
N VAL A 242 2.39 -18.27 -1.66
CA VAL A 242 3.31 -18.71 -0.60
C VAL A 242 2.46 -19.45 0.42
N TRP A 243 2.59 -20.77 0.46
CA TRP A 243 2.07 -21.62 1.53
C TRP A 243 3.23 -21.87 2.49
N VAL A 244 3.16 -21.28 3.67
CA VAL A 244 4.16 -21.55 4.73
C VAL A 244 3.80 -22.90 5.34
N PRO A 245 4.78 -23.78 5.64
CA PRO A 245 4.53 -24.99 6.44
C PRO A 245 3.95 -24.68 7.82
#